data_AF-A0A9Q9F0L9-F1
#
_entry.id   AF-A0A9Q9F0L9-F1
#
_cell.length_a   1.000
_cell.length_b   1.000
_cell.length_c   1.000
_cell.angle_alpha   90.00
_cell.angle_beta   90.00
_cell.angle_gamma   90.00
#
_symmetry.space_group_name_H-M   'P 1'
#
loop_
_entity.id
_entity.type
_entity.pdbx_description
1 polymer ?
#
loop_
_entity_poly.entity_id
_entity_poly.type
_entity_poly.pdbx_seq_one_letter_code
_entity_poly.pdbx_strand_id
1 'polypeptide(L)' 'MYRDDAFLLIDAILSLSIITLICAVLIPLLHQMNSTYAVSTKELEDYREFYVYVKSGGDVIEQGGALCRKDSETVCIQRR' A
#
# COMPACT_ATOMS: atom_id res chain seq x y z
N MET A 1 41.49 -17.21 27.58
CA MET A 1 41.30 -15.86 27.01
C MET A 1 40.90 -15.94 25.53
N TYR A 2 41.70 -16.48 24.62
CA TYR A 2 41.34 -16.56 23.18
C TYR A 2 40.10 -17.41 22.83
N ARG A 3 39.71 -18.37 23.68
CA ARG A 3 38.56 -19.27 23.44
C ARG A 3 37.21 -18.62 23.74
N ASP A 4 37.17 -17.67 24.66
CA ASP A 4 35.93 -17.04 25.12
C ASP A 4 35.46 -15.99 24.11
N ASP A 5 36.41 -15.26 23.50
CA ASP A 5 36.14 -14.31 22.42
C ASP A 5 35.58 -15.00 21.16
N ALA A 6 36.07 -16.20 20.84
CA ALA A 6 35.56 -16.98 19.71
C ALA A 6 34.13 -17.49 19.95
N PHE A 7 33.79 -17.84 21.19
CA PHE A 7 32.44 -18.27 21.56
C PHE A 7 31.45 -17.10 21.49
N LEU A 8 31.84 -15.93 22.02
CA LEU A 8 31.06 -14.69 21.91
C LEU A 8 30.85 -14.26 20.46
N LEU A 9 31.86 -14.43 19.62
CA LEU A 9 31.78 -14.06 18.20
C LEU A 9 30.82 -14.98 17.42
N ILE A 10 30.80 -16.28 17.72
CA ILE A 10 29.84 -17.21 17.12
C ILE A 10 28.40 -16.86 17.55
N ASP A 11 28.18 -16.55 18.82
CA ASP A 11 26.86 -16.17 19.33
C ASP A 11 26.37 -14.83 18.73
N ALA A 12 27.28 -13.87 18.55
CA ALA A 12 27.00 -12.61 17.86
C ALA A 12 26.64 -12.82 16.38
N ILE A 13 27.32 -13.73 15.67
CA ILE A 13 26.99 -14.06 14.28
C ILE A 13 25.63 -14.75 14.19
N LEU A 14 25.35 -15.67 15.12
CA LEU A 14 24.11 -16.44 15.13
C LEU A 14 22.91 -15.53 15.44
N SER A 15 23.02 -14.67 16.45
CA SER A 15 22.00 -13.64 16.74
C SER A 15 21.81 -12.66 15.58
N LEU A 16 22.89 -12.20 14.93
CA LEU A 16 22.79 -11.35 13.74
C LEU A 16 22.05 -12.05 12.59
N SER A 17 22.32 -13.34 12.36
CA SER A 17 21.67 -14.12 11.30
C SER A 17 20.16 -14.29 11.52
N ILE A 18 19.72 -14.41 12.78
CA ILE A 18 18.30 -14.48 13.13
C ILE A 18 17.64 -13.12 12.87
N ILE A 19 18.30 -12.03 13.28
CA ILE A 19 17.79 -10.67 13.08
C ILE A 19 17.68 -10.35 11.58
N THR A 20 18.68 -10.72 10.77
CA THR A 20 18.63 -10.46 9.32
C THR A 20 17.54 -11.27 8.64
N LEU A 21 17.27 -12.51 9.06
CA LEU A 21 16.13 -13.31 8.59
C LEU A 21 14.79 -12.65 8.92
N ILE A 22 14.63 -12.16 10.15
CA ILE A 22 13.42 -11.44 10.57
C ILE A 22 13.23 -10.18 9.70
N CYS A 23 14.28 -9.38 9.52
CA CYS A 23 14.24 -8.19 8.69
C CYS A 23 13.91 -8.50 7.22
N ALA A 24 14.47 -9.59 6.68
CA ALA A 24 14.21 -10.03 5.31
C ALA A 24 12.73 -10.34 5.05
N VAL A 25 11.98 -10.77 6.08
CA VAL A 25 10.54 -11.02 5.99
C VAL A 25 9.72 -9.76 6.30
N LEU A 26 10.12 -8.96 7.30
CA LEU A 26 9.35 -7.77 7.72
C LEU A 26 9.40 -6.64 6.68
N ILE A 27 10.55 -6.41 6.03
CA ILE A 27 10.71 -5.34 5.04
C ILE A 27 9.73 -5.48 3.87
N PRO A 28 9.61 -6.63 3.18
CA PRO A 28 8.66 -6.77 2.07
C PRO A 28 7.20 -6.67 2.54
N LEU A 29 6.87 -7.17 3.74
CA LEU A 29 5.53 -7.02 4.34
C LEU A 29 5.17 -5.55 4.56
N LEU A 30 6.07 -4.77 5.15
CA LEU A 30 5.91 -3.32 5.33
C LEU A 30 5.74 -2.60 3.98
N HIS A 31 6.53 -2.98 2.98
CA HIS A 31 6.44 -2.41 1.65
C HIS A 31 5.08 -2.72 0.98
N GLN A 32 4.61 -3.96 1.06
CA GLN A 32 3.30 -4.36 0.55
C GLN A 32 2.18 -3.61 1.24
N MET A 33 2.19 -3.55 2.58
CA MET A 33 1.19 -2.78 3.33
C MET A 33 1.16 -1.32 2.90
N ASN A 34 2.31 -0.66 2.85
CA ASN A 34 2.38 0.75 2.46
C ASN A 34 1.86 0.98 1.03
N SER A 35 2.20 0.09 0.10
CA SER A 35 1.68 0.13 -1.28
C SER A 35 0.16 -0.03 -1.31
N THR A 36 -0.39 -1.01 -0.59
CA THR A 36 -1.84 -1.21 -0.48
C THR A 36 -2.53 -0.01 0.13
N TYR A 37 -1.99 0.57 1.20
CA TYR A 37 -2.54 1.79 1.81
C TYR A 37 -2.50 2.99 0.84
N ALA A 38 -1.42 3.17 0.09
CA ALA A 38 -1.32 4.24 -0.90
C ALA A 38 -2.37 4.09 -2.02
N VAL A 39 -2.62 2.85 -2.49
CA VAL A 39 -3.66 2.58 -3.48
C VAL A 39 -5.05 2.83 -2.89
N SER A 40 -5.35 2.29 -1.71
CA SER A 40 -6.67 2.45 -1.08
C SER A 40 -6.98 3.89 -0.69
N THR A 41 -5.99 4.67 -0.26
CA THR A 41 -6.18 6.09 0.03
C THR A 41 -6.47 6.88 -1.24
N LYS A 42 -5.76 6.60 -2.32
CA LYS A 42 -6.04 7.19 -3.63
C LYS A 42 -7.44 6.84 -4.13
N GLU A 43 -7.83 5.57 -4.07
CA GLU A 43 -9.19 5.15 -4.43
C GLU A 43 -10.23 5.91 -3.60
N LEU A 44 -10.05 6.01 -2.28
CA LEU A 44 -10.97 6.71 -1.39
C LEU A 44 -11.09 8.20 -1.74
N GLU A 45 -9.99 8.84 -2.11
CA GLU A 45 -9.95 10.23 -2.57
C GLU A 45 -10.75 10.37 -3.89
N ASP A 46 -10.52 9.49 -4.86
CA ASP A 46 -11.24 9.48 -6.14
C ASP A 46 -12.76 9.30 -5.95
N TYR A 47 -13.16 8.37 -5.07
CA TYR A 47 -14.56 8.19 -4.68
C TYR A 47 -15.14 9.45 -4.02
N ARG A 48 -14.42 10.03 -3.06
CA ARG A 48 -14.86 11.23 -2.33
C ARG A 48 -15.06 12.39 -3.30
N GLU A 49 -14.10 12.64 -4.18
CA GLU A 49 -14.22 13.69 -5.18
C GLU A 49 -15.43 13.44 -6.07
N PHE A 50 -15.62 12.22 -6.57
CA PHE A 50 -16.78 11.89 -7.40
C PHE A 50 -18.11 12.14 -6.68
N TYR A 51 -18.23 11.74 -5.41
CA TYR A 51 -19.41 12.02 -4.60
C TYR A 51 -19.67 13.51 -4.41
N VAL A 52 -18.63 14.30 -4.16
CA VAL A 52 -18.76 15.77 -4.05
C VAL A 52 -19.29 16.36 -5.35
N TYR A 53 -18.75 15.93 -6.50
CA TYR A 53 -19.17 16.37 -7.82
C TYR A 53 -20.65 16.08 -8.08
N VAL A 54 -21.09 14.83 -7.84
CA VAL A 54 -22.50 14.43 -7.99
C VAL A 54 -23.38 15.24 -7.05
N LYS A 55 -22.97 15.41 -5.79
CA LYS A 55 -23.72 16.20 -4.81
C LYS A 55 -23.83 17.68 -5.18
N SER A 56 -22.82 18.24 -5.85
CA SER A 56 -22.87 19.63 -6.36
C SER A 56 -23.74 19.80 -7.60
N GLY A 57 -24.41 18.75 -8.08
CA GLY A 57 -25.26 18.78 -9.26
C GLY A 57 -24.51 18.51 -10.57
N GLY A 58 -23.33 17.89 -10.49
CA GLY A 58 -22.56 17.47 -11.66
C GLY A 58 -23.23 16.32 -12.39
N ASP A 59 -23.24 16.42 -13.73
CA ASP A 59 -23.79 15.38 -14.60
C ASP A 59 -22.84 14.18 -14.69
N VAL A 60 -23.39 12.97 -14.57
CA VAL A 60 -22.65 11.71 -14.73
C VAL A 60 -23.08 10.99 -16.00
N ILE A 61 -22.12 10.33 -16.64
CA ILE A 61 -22.32 9.50 -17.82
C ILE A 61 -21.99 8.05 -17.50
N GLU A 62 -22.75 7.12 -18.06
CA GLU A 62 -22.47 5.68 -17.95
C GLU A 62 -21.69 5.23 -19.19
N GLN A 63 -20.45 4.79 -18.99
CA GLN A 63 -19.61 4.22 -20.05
C GLN A 63 -19.14 2.83 -19.62
N GLY A 64 -19.52 1.80 -20.39
CA GLY A 64 -19.00 0.43 -20.20
C GLY A 64 -19.24 -0.19 -18.81
N GLY A 65 -20.31 0.19 -18.11
CA GLY A 65 -20.60 -0.29 -16.74
C GLY A 65 -19.92 0.52 -15.62
N ALA A 66 -19.24 1.60 -15.95
CA ALA A 66 -18.71 2.58 -15.00
C ALA A 66 -19.47 3.91 -15.09
N LEU A 67 -19.60 4.59 -13.95
CA LEU A 67 -20.11 5.95 -13.84
C LEU A 67 -18.93 6.91 -13.90
N CYS A 68 -18.84 7.69 -14.96
CA CYS A 68 -17.81 8.70 -15.17
C CYS A 68 -18.42 10.09 -15.03
N ARG A 69 -17.60 11.08 -14.69
CA ARG A 69 -18.05 12.48 -14.77
C ARG A 69 -18.16 12.90 -16.23
N LYS A 70 -19.12 13.77 -16.54
CA LYS A 70 -19.31 14.30 -17.90
C LYS A 70 -18.22 15.27 -18.34
N ASP A 71 -17.56 15.94 -17.39
CA ASP A 71 -16.49 16.90 -17.63
C ASP A 71 -15.08 16.27 -17.69
N SER A 72 -14.94 15.04 -17.17
CA SER A 72 -13.66 14.34 -17.11
C SER A 72 -13.87 12.82 -17.13
N GLU A 73 -13.53 12.20 -18.26
CA GLU A 73 -13.59 10.74 -18.47
C GLU A 73 -12.49 9.98 -17.70
N THR A 74 -11.62 10.66 -16.95
CA THR A 74 -10.54 10.03 -16.19
C THR A 74 -10.94 9.61 -14.78
N VAL A 75 -12.04 10.15 -14.24
CA VAL A 75 -12.56 9.80 -12.90
C VAL A 75 -13.84 9.00 -13.07
N CYS A 76 -13.67 7.68 -13.14
CA CYS A 76 -14.76 6.72 -13.33
C CYS A 76 -14.83 5.77 -12.14
N ILE A 77 -16.04 5.58 -11.62
CA ILE A 77 -16.34 4.58 -10.61
C ILE A 77 -16.96 3.37 -11.30
N GLN A 78 -16.40 2.17 -11.11
CA GLN A 78 -17.06 0.94 -11.54
C GLN A 78 -18.27 0.62 -10.67
N ARG A 79 -19.40 0.25 -11.28
CA ARG A 79 -20.48 -0.44 -10.57
C ARG A 79 -19.99 -1.85 -10.22
N ARG A 80 -19.75 -2.11 -8.93
CA ARG A 80 -19.63 -3.47 -8.41
C ARG A 80 -20.99 -4.15 -8.34
#